data_AF-A0A9F2QXN2-F1
#
_entry.id   AF-A0A9F2QXN2-F1
#
_cell.length_a   1.000
_cell.length_b   1.000
_cell.length_c   1.000
_cell.angle_alpha   90.00
_cell.angle_beta   90.00
_cell.angle_gamma   90.00
#
_symmetry.space_group_name_H-M   'P 1'
#
loop_
_entity.id
_entity.type
_entity.pdbx_description
1 polymer ?
#
loop_
_entity_poly.entity_id
_entity_poly.type
_entity_poly.pdbx_seq_one_letter_code
_entity_poly.pdbx_strand_id
1 'polypeptide(L)'
;MRPGFTPRGGRGDRGGRGGFRGGRGGGFKSPGGGFKSPGGGRGGGGFRGGRGGGGFRGGRGGGGRGGRGGFKGGKKVTVEPHRHEGVFICRGKEDALVTQNLVPGESVYGEKRISVEDGEAKVEYRAWNPFRSKLAAAILGGIDQIHIKPGAKVLYLGAASGTTVSHVSDIVGPEGLVYAVEFSHRSGRDLINVAKKRTNIIPVIEDARHPHKYRMLIGMVDVIFADVAQPDQSRIVALNAHNFLKNGGHFVISIKANCIDSTAAPEAVFASEVKKMQQENMKPQEQLTLEPYERDHAVVVGIYRPPPKPKKQST
;
A
#
# COMPACT_ATOMS: atom_id res chain seq x y z
N MET A 1 10.85 -71.59 40.81
CA MET A 1 11.22 -72.41 39.63
C MET A 1 11.55 -71.49 38.46
N ARG A 2 12.85 -71.32 38.17
CA ARG A 2 13.41 -70.96 36.85
C ARG A 2 13.55 -72.27 36.02
N PRO A 3 13.99 -72.33 34.74
CA PRO A 3 14.70 -71.32 33.93
C PRO A 3 14.24 -71.21 32.45
N GLY A 4 14.60 -70.16 31.72
CA GLY A 4 15.76 -70.14 30.79
C GLY A 4 15.24 -70.15 29.35
N PHE A 5 15.81 -69.51 28.33
CA PHE A 5 17.23 -69.41 28.00
C PHE A 5 17.37 -68.39 26.83
N THR A 6 18.33 -67.46 26.93
CA THR A 6 19.05 -66.94 25.76
C THR A 6 20.29 -67.80 25.55
N PRO A 7 20.84 -67.86 24.32
CA PRO A 7 22.22 -67.43 24.23
C PRO A 7 22.59 -66.66 22.95
N ARG A 8 23.62 -65.85 23.21
CA ARG A 8 24.49 -65.00 22.43
C ARG A 8 25.44 -65.76 21.49
N GLY A 9 25.89 -65.10 20.42
CA GLY A 9 27.18 -65.31 19.73
C GLY A 9 27.05 -65.81 18.29
N GLY A 10 27.79 -65.34 17.29
CA GLY A 10 28.89 -64.38 17.20
C GLY A 10 29.67 -64.59 15.89
N ARG A 11 30.48 -63.58 15.48
CA ARG A 11 31.57 -63.58 14.46
C ARG A 11 31.12 -63.83 13.01
N GLY A 12 31.76 -63.30 11.96
CA GLY A 12 32.97 -62.48 11.71
C GLY A 12 32.97 -62.21 10.19
N ASP A 13 33.28 -61.02 9.69
CA ASP A 13 34.62 -60.51 9.35
C ASP A 13 35.28 -61.14 8.10
N ARG A 14 35.93 -60.26 7.32
CA ARG A 14 36.69 -60.42 6.04
C ARG A 14 35.84 -60.56 4.78
N GLY A 15 35.94 -59.66 3.80
CA GLY A 15 37.16 -59.14 3.16
C GLY A 15 37.37 -59.95 1.86
N GLY A 16 37.73 -59.43 0.70
CA GLY A 16 38.17 -58.13 0.20
C GLY A 16 38.68 -58.36 -1.24
N ARG A 17 39.21 -57.29 -1.87
CA ARG A 17 39.87 -57.22 -3.20
C ARG A 17 38.95 -57.42 -4.40
N GLY A 18 38.91 -56.53 -5.39
CA GLY A 18 39.99 -55.73 -6.00
C GLY A 18 40.09 -56.19 -7.47
N GLY A 19 40.39 -55.40 -8.49
CA GLY A 19 40.74 -53.99 -8.66
C GLY A 19 41.18 -53.78 -10.12
N PHE A 20 41.51 -52.52 -10.46
CA PHE A 20 42.30 -52.05 -11.62
C PHE A 20 41.65 -52.17 -13.01
N ARG A 21 41.81 -51.23 -13.96
CA ARG A 21 42.98 -50.40 -14.32
C ARG A 21 42.51 -49.28 -15.28
N GLY A 22 42.84 -48.01 -15.04
CA GLY A 22 43.86 -47.24 -15.79
C GLY A 22 43.20 -46.06 -16.54
N GLY A 23 43.72 -44.83 -16.64
CA GLY A 23 45.00 -44.24 -16.29
C GLY A 23 45.51 -43.36 -17.43
N ARG A 24 45.55 -42.02 -17.24
CA ARG A 24 46.40 -40.97 -17.87
C ARG A 24 45.65 -39.62 -17.79
N GLY A 25 46.19 -38.50 -17.33
CA GLY A 25 47.56 -38.12 -16.98
C GLY A 25 47.95 -36.80 -17.67
N GLY A 26 48.13 -35.72 -16.89
CA GLY A 26 48.95 -34.53 -17.17
C GLY A 26 48.34 -33.45 -18.08
N GLY A 27 48.56 -32.14 -17.89
CA GLY A 27 49.49 -31.43 -17.02
C GLY A 27 49.36 -29.91 -17.18
N PHE A 28 49.99 -29.17 -16.26
CA PHE A 28 50.14 -27.71 -16.20
C PHE A 28 50.72 -27.07 -17.49
N LYS A 29 50.26 -25.84 -17.82
CA LYS A 29 51.09 -24.65 -18.15
C LYS A 29 50.21 -23.45 -18.61
N SER A 30 50.31 -22.32 -17.90
CA SER A 30 50.33 -20.97 -18.53
C SER A 30 51.74 -20.74 -19.09
N PRO A 31 51.99 -19.90 -20.13
CA PRO A 31 51.93 -18.43 -19.97
C PRO A 31 51.62 -17.59 -21.24
N GLY A 32 51.15 -16.35 -21.03
CA GLY A 32 51.74 -15.15 -21.65
C GLY A 32 51.29 -14.63 -23.04
N GLY A 33 51.08 -13.31 -23.11
CA GLY A 33 51.14 -12.46 -24.30
C GLY A 33 49.79 -12.23 -24.99
N GLY A 34 49.32 -11.04 -25.35
CA GLY A 34 49.94 -9.72 -25.48
C GLY A 34 49.31 -9.00 -26.70
N PHE A 35 48.75 -7.80 -26.47
CA PHE A 35 48.62 -6.67 -27.41
C PHE A 35 48.17 -6.88 -28.89
N LYS A 36 47.08 -6.20 -29.30
CA LYS A 36 47.12 -5.04 -30.22
C LYS A 36 45.71 -4.59 -30.67
N SER A 37 45.41 -3.30 -30.46
CA SER A 37 44.48 -2.53 -31.29
C SER A 37 44.98 -2.43 -32.73
N PRO A 38 44.09 -2.10 -33.67
CA PRO A 38 44.46 -1.15 -34.71
C PRO A 38 43.50 0.05 -34.73
N GLY A 39 44.08 1.23 -34.64
CA GLY A 39 43.45 2.47 -35.09
C GLY A 39 43.78 2.78 -36.56
N GLY A 40 43.05 3.75 -37.10
CA GLY A 40 43.32 4.45 -38.37
C GLY A 40 42.49 3.91 -39.54
N GLY A 41 41.82 4.71 -40.36
CA GLY A 41 41.72 6.15 -40.46
C GLY A 41 41.14 6.55 -41.83
N ARG A 42 40.66 7.80 -41.90
CA ARG A 42 40.59 8.71 -43.07
C ARG A 42 39.82 8.34 -44.36
N GLY A 43 39.05 9.35 -44.79
CA GLY A 43 38.74 9.67 -46.20
C GLY A 43 37.38 9.15 -46.63
N GLY A 44 36.48 9.91 -47.26
CA GLY A 44 36.63 11.16 -48.00
C GLY A 44 35.71 11.07 -49.23
N GLY A 45 35.02 12.17 -49.56
CA GLY A 45 34.21 12.31 -50.78
C GLY A 45 32.78 11.78 -50.61
N GLY A 46 31.72 12.53 -50.90
CA GLY A 46 31.59 13.63 -51.84
C GLY A 46 30.66 13.21 -52.97
N PHE A 47 29.66 14.06 -53.21
CA PHE A 47 28.92 14.27 -54.46
C PHE A 47 27.53 13.63 -54.68
N ARG A 48 26.69 14.55 -55.19
CA ARG A 48 25.43 14.43 -55.94
C ARG A 48 24.17 14.28 -55.08
N GLY A 49 23.23 15.23 -55.03
CA GLY A 49 22.99 16.38 -55.91
C GLY A 49 21.59 16.29 -56.53
N GLY A 50 20.77 17.30 -56.26
CA GLY A 50 19.55 17.62 -56.99
C GLY A 50 18.28 16.91 -56.50
N ARG A 51 17.07 17.46 -56.63
CA ARG A 51 16.61 18.73 -57.22
C ARG A 51 15.08 18.75 -57.02
N GLY A 52 14.51 19.91 -56.67
CA GLY A 52 13.07 20.23 -56.79
C GLY A 52 12.17 19.56 -55.76
N GLY A 53 11.17 20.20 -55.17
CA GLY A 53 10.37 21.32 -55.63
C GLY A 53 8.90 20.91 -55.48
N GLY A 54 8.09 21.71 -54.79
CA GLY A 54 6.65 21.50 -54.71
C GLY A 54 6.06 21.72 -53.32
N GLY A 55 5.67 22.96 -53.02
CA GLY A 55 4.76 23.23 -51.91
C GLY A 55 3.32 22.92 -52.32
N PHE A 56 2.52 22.36 -51.41
CA PHE A 56 1.06 22.56 -51.39
C PHE A 56 0.54 22.51 -49.95
N ARG A 57 -0.31 23.50 -49.66
CA ARG A 57 -1.14 23.67 -48.47
C ARG A 57 -2.18 22.54 -48.34
N GLY A 58 -2.55 22.24 -47.08
CA GLY A 58 -3.94 21.96 -46.71
C GLY A 58 -4.24 20.51 -46.30
N GLY A 59 -4.65 20.31 -45.05
CA GLY A 59 -5.13 19.02 -44.58
C GLY A 59 -5.37 18.96 -43.08
N ARG A 60 -6.38 19.71 -42.62
CA ARG A 60 -6.88 19.76 -41.24
C ARG A 60 -7.42 18.37 -40.84
N GLY A 61 -6.58 17.53 -40.24
CA GLY A 61 -6.94 16.20 -39.74
C GLY A 61 -7.73 16.29 -38.44
N GLY A 62 -9.03 15.97 -38.51
CA GLY A 62 -10.01 16.15 -37.46
C GLY A 62 -9.72 15.35 -36.18
N GLY A 63 -9.86 16.04 -35.04
CA GLY A 63 -9.94 15.43 -33.73
C GLY A 63 -11.17 14.52 -33.63
N GLY A 64 -10.91 13.22 -33.61
CA GLY A 64 -11.90 12.19 -33.32
C GLY A 64 -12.42 12.32 -31.88
N ARG A 65 -13.73 12.53 -31.78
CA ARG A 65 -14.53 12.49 -30.55
C ARG A 65 -14.31 11.19 -29.79
N GLY A 66 -13.54 11.24 -28.70
CA GLY A 66 -13.59 10.27 -27.60
C GLY A 66 -14.61 10.71 -26.57
N GLY A 67 -15.87 10.33 -26.74
CA GLY A 67 -16.90 10.49 -25.72
C GLY A 67 -16.68 9.50 -24.57
N ARG A 68 -16.20 10.00 -23.43
CA ARG A 68 -16.49 9.40 -22.12
C ARG A 68 -16.63 10.55 -21.13
N GLY A 69 -17.87 10.77 -20.69
CA GLY A 69 -18.28 11.90 -19.87
C GLY A 69 -17.44 12.00 -18.60
N GLY A 70 -16.75 13.11 -18.45
CA GLY A 70 -16.03 13.50 -17.25
C GLY A 70 -16.25 14.99 -17.01
N PHE A 71 -16.35 15.38 -15.75
CA PHE A 71 -16.64 16.74 -15.32
C PHE A 71 -15.69 17.78 -15.92
N LYS A 72 -16.15 18.49 -16.97
CA LYS A 72 -15.49 19.70 -17.49
C LYS A 72 -15.25 20.69 -16.33
N GLY A 73 -14.00 21.08 -16.14
CA GLY A 73 -13.62 22.15 -15.21
C GLY A 73 -14.26 23.48 -15.63
N GLY A 74 -14.70 24.28 -14.66
CA GLY A 74 -15.34 25.58 -14.90
C GLY A 74 -16.81 25.70 -14.45
N LYS A 75 -17.39 24.67 -13.82
CA LYS A 75 -18.71 24.81 -13.18
C LYS A 75 -18.54 25.36 -11.76
N LYS A 76 -19.40 26.32 -11.36
CA LYS A 76 -19.55 26.72 -9.96
C LYS A 76 -19.88 25.46 -9.16
N VAL A 77 -19.00 25.10 -8.24
CA VAL A 77 -19.14 23.97 -7.34
C VAL A 77 -19.16 24.51 -5.93
N THR A 78 -20.04 23.98 -5.10
CA THR A 78 -20.07 24.29 -3.67
C THR A 78 -19.39 23.15 -2.92
N VAL A 79 -18.58 23.49 -1.93
CA VAL A 79 -17.90 22.52 -1.07
C VAL A 79 -18.54 22.58 0.31
N GLU A 80 -19.06 21.46 0.76
CA GLU A 80 -19.74 21.30 2.05
C GLU A 80 -18.90 20.35 2.94
N PRO A 81 -18.80 20.61 4.25
CA PRO A 81 -18.15 19.67 5.17
C PRO A 81 -18.94 18.36 5.24
N HIS A 82 -18.22 17.23 5.27
CA HIS A 82 -18.80 15.92 5.53
C HIS A 82 -18.99 15.68 7.04
N ARG A 83 -19.72 14.63 7.43
CA ARG A 83 -19.82 14.19 8.84
C ARG A 83 -18.46 13.78 9.47
N HIS A 84 -17.46 13.50 8.64
CA HIS A 84 -16.11 13.16 9.12
C HIS A 84 -15.23 14.40 8.98
N GLU A 85 -14.52 14.72 10.06
CA GLU A 85 -13.62 15.88 10.09
C GLU A 85 -12.52 15.76 9.03
N GLY A 86 -12.21 16.87 8.35
CA GLY A 86 -11.19 16.93 7.29
C GLY A 86 -11.64 16.35 5.94
N VAL A 87 -12.87 15.83 5.83
CA VAL A 87 -13.47 15.35 4.58
C VAL A 87 -14.60 16.27 4.16
N PHE A 88 -14.74 16.50 2.85
CA PHE A 88 -15.72 17.41 2.29
C PHE A 88 -16.45 16.75 1.10
N ILE A 89 -17.64 17.24 0.78
CA ILE A 89 -18.39 16.89 -0.42
C ILE A 89 -18.40 18.11 -1.34
N CYS A 90 -17.93 17.93 -2.56
CA CYS A 90 -18.14 18.88 -3.64
C CYS A 90 -19.49 18.57 -4.31
N ARG A 91 -20.47 19.46 -4.13
CA ARG A 91 -21.77 19.37 -4.82
C ARG A 91 -21.67 19.99 -6.21
N GLY A 92 -22.23 19.28 -7.18
CA GLY A 92 -22.17 19.68 -8.59
C GLY A 92 -23.23 18.98 -9.42
N LYS A 93 -22.86 18.54 -10.64
CA LYS A 93 -23.77 17.69 -11.44
C LYS A 93 -23.84 16.25 -10.91
N GLU A 94 -22.71 15.75 -10.39
CA GLU A 94 -22.63 14.56 -9.55
C GLU A 94 -21.75 14.98 -8.38
N ASP A 95 -22.06 14.43 -7.22
CA ASP A 95 -21.35 14.75 -6.00
C ASP A 95 -20.03 13.97 -5.95
N ALA A 96 -18.98 14.63 -5.47
CA ALA A 96 -17.67 14.04 -5.33
C ALA A 96 -17.15 14.20 -3.91
N LEU A 97 -16.55 13.13 -3.38
CA LEU A 97 -15.80 13.21 -2.13
C LEU A 97 -14.48 13.95 -2.40
N VAL A 98 -14.15 14.92 -1.55
CA VAL A 98 -12.93 15.72 -1.69
C VAL A 98 -12.20 15.91 -0.36
N THR A 99 -10.89 16.07 -0.41
CA THR A 99 -10.04 16.45 0.73
C THR A 99 -9.36 17.78 0.44
N GLN A 100 -9.08 18.58 1.48
CA GLN A 100 -8.33 19.83 1.33
C GLN A 100 -6.86 19.51 1.01
N ASN A 101 -6.33 20.09 -0.07
CA ASN A 101 -4.97 19.82 -0.51
C ASN A 101 -3.96 20.51 0.42
N LEU A 102 -3.06 19.73 1.02
CA LEU A 102 -1.96 20.28 1.83
C LEU A 102 -0.88 20.96 0.97
N VAL A 103 -0.73 20.57 -0.31
CA VAL A 103 0.26 21.12 -1.24
C VAL A 103 -0.45 21.67 -2.48
N PRO A 104 -0.98 22.91 -2.41
CA PRO A 104 -1.73 23.50 -3.51
C PRO A 104 -0.92 23.56 -4.81
N GLY A 105 -1.59 23.35 -5.95
CA GLY A 105 -0.95 23.43 -7.27
C GLY A 105 -0.48 22.08 -7.81
N GLU A 106 -0.44 21.04 -6.97
CA GLU A 106 0.05 19.72 -7.35
C GLU A 106 -0.99 18.60 -7.16
N SER A 107 -1.09 17.71 -8.15
CA SER A 107 -1.80 16.43 -8.05
C SER A 107 -0.83 15.27 -7.89
N VAL A 108 -1.24 14.23 -7.17
CA VAL A 108 -0.39 13.05 -6.90
C VAL A 108 -0.47 12.01 -8.00
N TYR A 109 -1.67 11.71 -8.48
CA TYR A 109 -1.94 10.66 -9.46
C TYR A 109 -2.81 11.13 -10.63
N GLY A 110 -2.86 12.46 -10.85
CA GLY A 110 -3.63 13.07 -11.93
C GLY A 110 -5.13 13.22 -11.61
N GLU A 111 -5.51 13.18 -10.34
CA GLU A 111 -6.86 13.46 -9.87
C GLU A 111 -7.30 14.89 -10.18
N LYS A 112 -8.62 15.08 -10.28
CA LYS A 112 -9.20 16.40 -10.48
C LYS A 112 -9.01 17.24 -9.22
N ARG A 113 -8.62 18.49 -9.42
CA ARG A 113 -8.47 19.51 -8.39
C ARG A 113 -9.53 20.58 -8.56
N ILE A 114 -10.00 21.12 -7.44
CA ILE A 114 -11.04 22.13 -7.37
C ILE A 114 -10.48 23.27 -6.53
N SER A 115 -10.29 24.44 -7.13
CA SER A 115 -9.92 25.63 -6.38
C SER A 115 -11.20 26.39 -6.03
N VAL A 116 -11.36 26.73 -4.75
CA VAL A 116 -12.41 27.59 -4.24
C VAL A 116 -11.74 28.82 -3.63
N GLU A 117 -12.28 30.00 -3.92
CA GLU A 117 -11.89 31.24 -3.27
C GLU A 117 -12.75 31.38 -2.01
N ASP A 118 -12.11 31.25 -0.84
CA ASP A 118 -12.75 31.45 0.46
C ASP A 118 -12.21 32.76 1.04
N GLY A 119 -12.91 33.86 0.76
CA GLY A 119 -12.42 35.21 1.03
C GLY A 119 -11.14 35.54 0.25
N GLU A 120 -10.05 35.85 0.95
CA GLU A 120 -8.75 36.19 0.35
C GLU A 120 -7.84 34.96 0.13
N ALA A 121 -8.19 33.80 0.71
CA ALA A 121 -7.38 32.59 0.62
C ALA A 121 -7.91 31.65 -0.47
N LYS A 122 -7.02 31.28 -1.40
CA LYS A 122 -7.33 30.27 -2.42
C LYS A 122 -7.11 28.88 -1.84
N VAL A 123 -8.19 28.20 -1.48
CA VAL A 123 -8.15 26.82 -0.98
C VAL A 123 -8.30 25.87 -2.16
N GLU A 124 -7.43 24.86 -2.23
CA GLU A 124 -7.51 23.82 -3.25
C GLU A 124 -7.98 22.50 -2.62
N TYR A 125 -8.93 21.84 -3.25
CA TYR A 125 -9.46 20.53 -2.89
C TYR A 125 -9.09 19.49 -3.94
N ARG A 126 -8.92 18.23 -3.53
CA ARG A 126 -8.59 17.09 -4.38
C ARG A 126 -9.74 16.09 -4.39
N ALA A 127 -10.15 15.65 -5.58
CA ALA A 127 -11.17 14.63 -5.73
C ALA A 127 -10.65 13.25 -5.30
N TRP A 128 -11.36 12.64 -4.37
CA TRP A 128 -11.02 11.33 -3.81
C TRP A 128 -11.91 10.26 -4.46
N ASN A 129 -11.29 9.33 -5.18
CA ASN A 129 -12.01 8.32 -5.96
C ASN A 129 -12.30 7.05 -5.12
N PRO A 130 -13.57 6.70 -4.85
CA PRO A 130 -13.92 5.50 -4.09
C PRO A 130 -13.55 4.18 -4.79
N PHE A 131 -13.47 4.16 -6.12
CA PHE A 131 -13.05 2.96 -6.88
C PHE A 131 -11.54 2.71 -6.83
N ARG A 132 -10.76 3.63 -6.27
CA ARG A 132 -9.30 3.48 -6.10
C ARG A 132 -8.87 3.46 -4.64
N SER A 133 -9.77 3.79 -3.72
CA SER A 133 -9.45 3.95 -2.31
C SER A 133 -10.54 3.34 -1.46
N LYS A 134 -10.18 2.26 -0.77
CA LYS A 134 -11.10 1.51 0.10
C LYS A 134 -11.60 2.36 1.26
N LEU A 135 -10.78 3.30 1.74
CA LEU A 135 -11.19 4.25 2.77
C LEU A 135 -12.24 5.24 2.24
N ALA A 136 -12.12 5.75 1.01
CA ALA A 136 -13.16 6.57 0.39
C ALA A 136 -14.46 5.78 0.15
N ALA A 137 -14.34 4.53 -0.30
CA ALA A 137 -15.48 3.63 -0.45
C ALA A 137 -16.20 3.41 0.89
N ALA A 138 -15.45 3.24 1.99
CA ALA A 138 -16.01 3.08 3.33
C ALA A 138 -16.74 4.35 3.81
N ILE A 139 -16.15 5.53 3.56
CA ILE A 139 -16.74 6.82 3.90
C ILE A 139 -18.07 7.02 3.18
N LEU A 140 -18.11 6.76 1.86
CA LEU A 140 -19.34 6.85 1.07
C LEU A 140 -20.34 5.76 1.38
N GLY A 141 -19.86 4.57 1.75
CA GLY A 141 -20.68 3.43 2.13
C GLY A 141 -21.37 3.59 3.49
N GLY A 142 -21.08 4.65 4.24
CA GLY A 142 -21.84 4.99 5.43
C GLY A 142 -21.17 4.67 6.77
N ILE A 143 -19.86 4.40 6.80
CA ILE A 143 -19.15 4.06 8.05
C ILE A 143 -19.28 5.13 9.15
N ASP A 144 -19.61 4.79 10.39
CA ASP A 144 -19.95 5.76 11.43
C ASP A 144 -18.75 6.64 11.82
N GLN A 145 -17.62 6.02 12.16
CA GLN A 145 -16.41 6.74 12.57
C GLN A 145 -15.14 6.08 12.03
N ILE A 146 -14.37 6.81 11.22
CA ILE A 146 -13.05 6.36 10.75
C ILE A 146 -11.92 6.64 11.76
N HIS A 147 -12.18 7.47 12.78
CA HIS A 147 -11.25 7.94 13.81
C HIS A 147 -10.01 8.70 13.31
N ILE A 148 -9.81 8.81 12.00
CA ILE A 148 -8.83 9.71 11.36
C ILE A 148 -9.41 11.12 11.38
N LYS A 149 -8.81 11.98 12.21
CA LYS A 149 -9.21 13.37 12.40
C LYS A 149 -8.01 14.31 12.24
N PRO A 150 -8.23 15.61 12.00
CA PRO A 150 -7.15 16.60 12.02
C PRO A 150 -6.33 16.51 13.32
N GLY A 151 -5.00 16.50 13.19
CA GLY A 151 -4.05 16.37 14.31
C GLY A 151 -3.81 14.94 14.81
N ALA A 152 -4.51 13.93 14.30
CA ALA A 152 -4.29 12.55 14.72
C ALA A 152 -2.96 11.97 14.20
N LYS A 153 -2.39 11.00 14.94
CA LYS A 153 -1.27 10.20 14.44
C LYS A 153 -1.78 8.88 13.88
N VAL A 154 -1.54 8.64 12.60
CA VAL A 154 -2.04 7.47 11.86
C VAL A 154 -0.87 6.58 11.42
N LEU A 155 -0.97 5.28 11.68
CA LEU A 155 -0.11 4.26 11.10
C LEU A 155 -0.83 3.59 9.94
N TYR A 156 -0.33 3.78 8.73
CA TYR A 156 -0.88 3.19 7.51
C TYR A 156 -0.04 1.98 7.11
N LEU A 157 -0.63 0.78 7.16
CA LEU A 157 0.01 -0.47 6.76
C LEU A 157 -0.41 -0.85 5.34
N GLY A 158 0.57 -0.98 4.44
CA GLY A 158 0.32 -1.27 3.02
C GLY A 158 0.07 0.00 2.21
N ALA A 159 0.96 0.98 2.34
CA ALA A 159 0.82 2.31 1.71
C ALA A 159 0.92 2.30 0.17
N ALA A 160 1.44 1.24 -0.44
CA ALA A 160 1.70 1.11 -1.86
C ALA A 160 2.40 2.36 -2.43
N SER A 161 1.87 2.96 -3.49
CA SER A 161 2.42 4.18 -4.11
C SER A 161 2.00 5.48 -3.41
N GLY A 162 1.24 5.42 -2.32
CA GLY A 162 0.85 6.59 -1.53
C GLY A 162 -0.37 7.36 -2.04
N THR A 163 -1.19 6.78 -2.94
CA THR A 163 -2.40 7.42 -3.46
C THR A 163 -3.41 7.75 -2.35
N THR A 164 -3.86 6.74 -1.59
CA THR A 164 -4.77 6.93 -0.44
C THR A 164 -4.05 7.63 0.71
N VAL A 165 -2.77 7.32 0.96
CA VAL A 165 -1.98 7.95 2.02
C VAL A 165 -1.93 9.47 1.86
N SER A 166 -1.86 9.98 0.62
CA SER A 166 -1.91 11.42 0.36
C SER A 166 -3.22 12.06 0.82
N HIS A 167 -4.36 11.38 0.71
CA HIS A 167 -5.64 11.87 1.21
C HIS A 167 -5.75 11.75 2.73
N VAL A 168 -5.20 10.69 3.33
CA VAL A 168 -5.13 10.57 4.79
C VAL A 168 -4.28 11.69 5.39
N SER A 169 -3.15 12.02 4.75
CA SER A 169 -2.29 13.16 5.11
C SER A 169 -3.01 14.50 4.97
N ASP A 170 -3.80 14.68 3.91
CA ASP A 170 -4.65 15.87 3.73
C ASP A 170 -5.69 16.01 4.87
N ILE A 171 -6.33 14.91 5.31
CA ILE A 171 -7.34 14.91 6.40
C ILE A 171 -6.70 15.21 7.76
N VAL A 172 -5.57 14.56 8.04
CA VAL A 172 -4.83 14.71 9.30
C VAL A 172 -4.23 16.12 9.42
N GLY A 173 -3.90 16.75 8.30
CA GLY A 173 -3.37 18.10 8.26
C GLY A 173 -1.91 18.20 8.75
N PRO A 174 -1.39 19.44 8.89
CA PRO A 174 0.01 19.69 9.22
C PRO A 174 0.40 19.30 10.66
N GLU A 175 -0.56 19.34 11.60
CA GLU A 175 -0.32 19.05 13.01
C GLU A 175 -0.25 17.55 13.34
N GLY A 176 -0.86 16.72 12.49
CA GLY A 176 -0.81 15.27 12.68
C GLY A 176 0.26 14.61 11.83
N LEU A 177 0.42 13.30 11.99
CA LEU A 177 1.47 12.53 11.32
C LEU A 177 0.91 11.24 10.72
N VAL A 178 1.38 10.90 9.52
CA VAL A 178 1.05 9.65 8.86
C VAL A 178 2.33 8.82 8.67
N TYR A 179 2.45 7.74 9.42
CA TYR A 179 3.51 6.74 9.24
C TYR A 179 3.06 5.77 8.15
N ALA A 180 3.70 5.80 6.98
CA ALA A 180 3.31 5.00 5.83
C ALA A 180 4.27 3.82 5.65
N VAL A 181 3.84 2.61 6.02
CA VAL A 181 4.64 1.39 5.92
C VAL A 181 4.37 0.70 4.58
N GLU A 182 5.43 0.46 3.83
CA GLU A 182 5.37 -0.24 2.55
C GLU A 182 6.55 -1.19 2.39
N PHE A 183 6.31 -2.41 1.92
CA PHE A 183 7.36 -3.41 1.75
C PHE A 183 8.09 -3.27 0.40
N SER A 184 7.35 -2.94 -0.67
CA SER A 184 7.92 -2.89 -2.02
C SER A 184 8.84 -1.69 -2.22
N HIS A 185 10.08 -1.93 -2.64
CA HIS A 185 11.00 -0.83 -3.01
C HIS A 185 10.52 0.00 -4.20
N ARG A 186 9.79 -0.60 -5.15
CA ARG A 186 9.26 0.12 -6.31
C ARG A 186 8.18 1.10 -5.87
N SER A 187 7.18 0.59 -5.15
CA SER A 187 6.08 1.41 -4.60
C SER A 187 6.62 2.43 -3.59
N GLY A 188 7.61 2.02 -2.80
CA GLY A 188 8.32 2.85 -1.84
C GLY A 188 9.01 4.05 -2.47
N ARG A 189 9.54 3.93 -3.69
CA ARG A 189 10.10 5.07 -4.44
C ARG A 189 9.04 6.13 -4.70
N ASP A 190 7.85 5.72 -5.15
CA ASP A 190 6.74 6.63 -5.41
C ASP A 190 6.23 7.24 -4.11
N LEU A 191 6.10 6.44 -3.04
CA LEU A 191 5.72 6.90 -1.71
C LEU A 191 6.69 7.96 -1.16
N ILE A 192 8.01 7.75 -1.32
CA ILE A 192 9.03 8.74 -0.93
C ILE A 192 8.87 10.03 -1.73
N ASN A 193 8.53 9.96 -3.02
CA ASN A 193 8.30 11.17 -3.82
C ASN A 193 7.07 11.95 -3.36
N VAL A 194 6.02 11.27 -2.89
CA VAL A 194 4.86 11.91 -2.25
C VAL A 194 5.26 12.53 -0.91
N ALA A 195 6.02 11.81 -0.09
CA ALA A 195 6.47 12.28 1.23
C ALA A 195 7.45 13.47 1.16
N LYS A 196 8.26 13.58 0.10
CA LYS A 196 9.12 14.76 -0.12
C LYS A 196 8.33 16.07 -0.19
N LYS A 197 7.07 15.99 -0.61
CA LYS A 197 6.21 17.14 -0.85
C LYS A 197 5.26 17.38 0.33
N ARG A 198 4.88 16.31 1.03
CA ARG A 198 4.01 16.33 2.22
C ARG A 198 4.83 16.00 3.45
N THR A 199 5.18 17.04 4.22
CA THR A 199 6.07 16.95 5.39
C THR A 199 5.49 16.13 6.55
N ASN A 200 4.17 15.95 6.60
CA ASN A 200 3.49 15.14 7.61
C ASN A 200 3.48 13.63 7.32
N ILE A 201 4.05 13.17 6.18
CA ILE A 201 4.18 11.76 5.83
C ILE A 201 5.60 11.27 6.14
N ILE A 202 5.71 10.22 6.94
CA ILE A 202 6.97 9.53 7.21
C ILE A 202 6.94 8.17 6.48
N PRO A 203 7.66 8.02 5.35
CA PRO A 203 7.70 6.76 4.61
C PRO A 203 8.63 5.76 5.30
N VAL A 204 8.14 4.55 5.54
CA VAL A 204 8.88 3.45 6.17
C VAL A 204 8.89 2.27 5.20
N ILE A 205 10.04 2.03 4.56
CA ILE A 205 10.18 0.96 3.57
C ILE A 205 10.68 -0.32 4.25
N GLU A 206 9.78 -1.01 4.94
CA GLU A 206 10.05 -2.22 5.70
C GLU A 206 8.85 -3.18 5.68
N ASP A 207 9.10 -4.44 6.06
CA ASP A 207 8.05 -5.45 6.19
C ASP A 207 7.22 -5.24 7.46
N ALA A 208 5.90 -5.00 7.29
CA ALA A 208 4.95 -4.81 8.38
C ALA A 208 4.81 -6.03 9.32
N ARG A 209 5.26 -7.23 8.91
CA ARG A 209 5.33 -8.43 9.78
C ARG A 209 6.35 -8.29 10.90
N HIS A 210 7.30 -7.36 10.78
CA HIS A 210 8.45 -7.23 11.65
C HIS A 210 8.53 -5.82 12.28
N PRO A 211 7.56 -5.43 13.14
CA PRO A 211 7.50 -4.06 13.69
C PRO A 211 8.72 -3.66 14.53
N HIS A 212 9.50 -4.62 15.01
CA HIS A 212 10.76 -4.35 15.72
C HIS A 212 11.80 -3.62 14.86
N LYS A 213 11.78 -3.79 13.52
CA LYS A 213 12.76 -3.15 12.61
C LYS A 213 12.60 -1.64 12.53
N TYR A 214 11.36 -1.15 12.56
CA TYR A 214 11.04 0.28 12.46
C TYR A 214 10.55 0.88 13.78
N ARG A 215 10.73 0.16 14.90
CA ARG A 215 10.31 0.62 16.22
C ARG A 215 10.94 1.95 16.66
N MET A 216 12.11 2.28 16.12
CA MET A 216 12.82 3.53 16.44
C MET A 216 12.24 4.74 15.69
N LEU A 217 11.48 4.51 14.61
CA LEU A 217 10.92 5.57 13.77
C LEU A 217 9.50 5.94 14.19
N ILE A 218 8.73 4.96 14.66
CA ILE A 218 7.29 5.10 14.89
C ILE A 218 7.02 5.30 16.38
N GLY A 219 6.38 6.42 16.73
CA GLY A 219 5.88 6.69 18.07
C GLY A 219 4.49 6.09 18.31
N MET A 220 3.92 6.32 19.49
CA MET A 220 2.55 5.88 19.78
C MET A 220 1.53 6.61 18.88
N VAL A 221 0.71 5.84 18.17
CA VAL A 221 -0.32 6.31 17.22
C VAL A 221 -1.73 6.19 17.80
N ASP A 222 -2.63 7.00 17.26
CA ASP A 222 -4.05 7.03 17.65
C ASP A 222 -4.89 6.05 16.83
N VAL A 223 -4.54 5.88 15.54
CA VAL A 223 -5.27 5.04 14.60
C VAL A 223 -4.32 4.20 13.75
N ILE A 224 -4.66 2.92 13.54
CA ILE A 224 -4.05 2.08 12.50
C ILE A 224 -5.04 1.92 11.35
N PHE A 225 -4.60 2.22 10.12
CA PHE A 225 -5.32 1.83 8.91
C PHE A 225 -4.54 0.72 8.20
N ALA A 226 -5.16 -0.42 7.95
CA ALA A 226 -4.53 -1.58 7.34
C ALA A 226 -5.17 -1.95 6.00
N ASP A 227 -4.40 -1.81 4.92
CA ASP A 227 -4.77 -2.20 3.54
C ASP A 227 -3.78 -3.23 2.98
N VAL A 228 -3.35 -4.15 3.84
CA VAL A 228 -2.47 -5.25 3.47
C VAL A 228 -3.30 -6.46 2.99
N ALA A 229 -3.06 -6.89 1.76
CA ALA A 229 -3.68 -8.09 1.20
C ALA A 229 -2.81 -9.33 1.48
N GLN A 230 -2.86 -9.84 2.71
CA GLN A 230 -2.09 -11.03 3.13
C GLN A 230 -3.00 -12.00 3.91
N PRO A 231 -2.78 -13.33 3.81
CA PRO A 231 -3.54 -14.31 4.60
C PRO A 231 -3.34 -14.16 6.12
N ASP A 232 -2.18 -13.65 6.55
CA ASP A 232 -1.85 -13.39 7.95
C ASP A 232 -2.15 -11.95 8.39
N GLN A 233 -3.10 -11.27 7.73
CA GLN A 233 -3.46 -9.86 7.96
C GLN A 233 -3.79 -9.58 9.43
N SER A 234 -4.67 -10.35 10.07
CA SER A 234 -5.02 -10.16 11.50
C SER A 234 -3.79 -10.14 12.41
N ARG A 235 -2.84 -11.05 12.18
CA ARG A 235 -1.59 -11.15 12.97
C ARG A 235 -0.69 -9.93 12.75
N ILE A 236 -0.55 -9.49 11.50
CA ILE A 236 0.25 -8.29 11.15
C ILE A 236 -0.30 -7.06 11.87
N VAL A 237 -1.62 -6.87 11.83
CA VAL A 237 -2.26 -5.72 12.47
C VAL A 237 -2.15 -5.82 13.99
N ALA A 238 -2.37 -6.99 14.57
CA ALA A 238 -2.23 -7.21 16.02
C ALA A 238 -0.81 -6.88 16.53
N LEU A 239 0.24 -7.36 15.85
CA LEU A 239 1.62 -7.06 16.21
C LEU A 239 1.94 -5.56 16.13
N ASN A 240 1.43 -4.87 15.11
CA ASN A 240 1.60 -3.42 14.99
C ASN A 240 0.81 -2.67 16.07
N ALA A 241 -0.41 -3.11 16.38
CA ALA A 241 -1.23 -2.53 17.43
C ALA A 241 -0.56 -2.67 18.81
N HIS A 242 0.02 -3.84 19.11
CA HIS A 242 0.71 -4.07 20.37
C HIS A 242 1.93 -3.17 20.57
N ASN A 243 2.61 -2.81 19.49
CA ASN A 243 3.83 -2.03 19.55
C ASN A 243 3.58 -0.52 19.50
N PHE A 244 2.57 -0.07 18.75
CA PHE A 244 2.41 1.35 18.40
C PHE A 244 1.05 1.93 18.73
N LEU A 245 -0.02 1.14 18.85
CA LEU A 245 -1.35 1.69 19.07
C LEU A 245 -1.57 1.98 20.56
N LYS A 246 -2.06 3.19 20.86
CA LYS A 246 -2.43 3.56 22.24
C LYS A 246 -3.56 2.66 22.76
N ASN A 247 -3.59 2.44 24.06
CA ASN A 247 -4.74 1.80 24.70
C ASN A 247 -5.99 2.67 24.47
N GLY A 248 -7.09 2.08 24.02
CA GLY A 248 -8.27 2.80 23.57
C GLY A 248 -8.14 3.45 22.19
N GLY A 249 -7.01 3.26 21.49
CA GLY A 249 -6.82 3.68 20.11
C GLY A 249 -7.66 2.84 19.15
N HIS A 250 -7.80 3.32 17.91
CA HIS A 250 -8.70 2.72 16.93
C HIS A 250 -7.94 2.00 15.83
N PHE A 251 -8.59 1.02 15.22
CA PHE A 251 -8.07 0.37 14.03
C PHE A 251 -9.16 0.28 12.98
N VAL A 252 -8.73 0.38 11.73
CA VAL A 252 -9.55 0.26 10.54
C VAL A 252 -8.85 -0.73 9.62
N ILE A 253 -9.46 -1.87 9.35
CA ILE A 253 -8.87 -2.94 8.56
C ILE A 253 -9.74 -3.17 7.34
N SER A 254 -9.12 -3.15 6.17
CA SER A 254 -9.75 -3.54 4.92
C SER A 254 -9.48 -5.02 4.64
N ILE A 255 -10.50 -5.86 4.77
CA ILE A 255 -10.44 -7.30 4.56
C ILE A 255 -10.89 -7.61 3.13
N LYS A 256 -10.04 -8.32 2.39
CA LYS A 256 -10.36 -8.87 1.07
C LYS A 256 -10.50 -10.38 1.20
N ALA A 257 -11.72 -10.91 1.11
CA ALA A 257 -11.98 -12.33 1.36
C ALA A 257 -11.12 -13.24 0.47
N ASN A 258 -11.08 -12.94 -0.83
CA ASN A 258 -10.33 -13.72 -1.83
C ASN A 258 -8.81 -13.77 -1.62
N CYS A 259 -8.22 -12.84 -0.85
CA CYS A 259 -6.79 -12.87 -0.54
C CYS A 259 -6.47 -13.67 0.74
N ILE A 260 -7.47 -13.95 1.57
CA ILE A 260 -7.32 -14.73 2.80
C ILE A 260 -7.63 -16.19 2.49
N ASP A 261 -8.81 -16.44 1.92
CA ASP A 261 -9.25 -17.76 1.49
C ASP A 261 -10.14 -17.61 0.26
N SER A 262 -9.66 -18.08 -0.89
CA SER A 262 -10.38 -18.01 -2.16
C SER A 262 -11.43 -19.12 -2.32
N THR A 263 -11.51 -20.07 -1.38
CA THR A 263 -12.42 -21.23 -1.46
C THR A 263 -13.64 -21.07 -0.55
N ALA A 264 -13.50 -20.31 0.53
CA ALA A 264 -14.57 -20.05 1.48
C ALA A 264 -15.49 -18.89 1.03
N ALA A 265 -16.72 -18.90 1.53
CA ALA A 265 -17.64 -17.78 1.34
C ALA A 265 -17.11 -16.50 2.06
N PRO A 266 -17.26 -15.30 1.47
CA PRO A 266 -16.75 -14.05 2.06
C PRO A 266 -17.20 -13.81 3.50
N GLU A 267 -18.46 -14.11 3.82
CA GLU A 267 -19.03 -13.92 5.15
C GLU A 267 -18.34 -14.80 6.21
N ALA A 268 -17.98 -16.03 5.82
CA ALA A 268 -17.26 -16.95 6.69
C ALA A 268 -15.83 -16.46 6.95
N VAL A 269 -15.17 -15.92 5.93
CA VAL A 269 -13.83 -15.32 6.05
C VAL A 269 -13.87 -14.10 6.97
N PHE A 270 -14.84 -13.20 6.80
CA PHE A 270 -15.00 -12.03 7.65
C PHE A 270 -15.23 -12.42 9.12
N ALA A 271 -16.11 -13.39 9.39
CA ALA A 271 -16.37 -13.88 10.74
C ALA A 271 -15.12 -14.53 11.38
N SER A 272 -14.31 -15.24 10.59
CA SER A 272 -13.05 -15.84 11.04
C SER A 272 -12.02 -14.78 11.43
N GLU A 273 -11.83 -13.76 10.61
CA GLU A 273 -10.91 -12.66 10.91
C GLU A 273 -11.36 -11.86 12.14
N VAL A 274 -12.66 -11.59 12.28
CA VAL A 274 -13.22 -10.94 13.47
C VAL A 274 -12.90 -11.73 14.75
N LYS A 275 -12.99 -13.06 14.71
CA LYS A 275 -12.64 -13.91 15.86
C LYS A 275 -11.14 -13.87 16.18
N LYS A 276 -10.27 -13.90 15.16
CA LYS A 276 -8.81 -13.77 15.36
C LYS A 276 -8.45 -12.43 15.99
N MET A 277 -9.07 -11.33 15.55
CA MET A 277 -8.86 -10.01 16.14
C MET A 277 -9.30 -9.95 17.61
N GLN A 278 -10.44 -10.55 17.95
CA GLN A 278 -10.93 -10.61 19.33
C GLN A 278 -9.95 -11.34 20.27
N GLN A 279 -9.26 -12.37 19.78
CA GLN A 279 -8.21 -13.08 20.53
C GLN A 279 -7.00 -12.19 20.85
N GLU A 280 -6.75 -11.18 20.01
CA GLU A 280 -5.61 -10.25 20.13
C GLU A 280 -5.98 -8.94 20.88
N ASN A 281 -7.03 -8.97 21.72
CA ASN A 281 -7.54 -7.80 22.46
C ASN A 281 -8.01 -6.63 21.56
N MET A 282 -8.37 -6.92 20.32
CA MET A 282 -8.95 -5.97 19.37
C MET A 282 -10.45 -6.19 19.31
N LYS A 283 -11.24 -5.20 19.74
CA LYS A 283 -12.70 -5.30 19.76
C LYS A 283 -13.29 -4.60 18.54
N PRO A 284 -13.83 -5.34 17.55
CA PRO A 284 -14.56 -4.72 16.44
C PRO A 284 -15.86 -4.08 16.94
N GLN A 285 -16.18 -2.92 16.39
CA GLN A 285 -17.37 -2.12 16.69
C GLN A 285 -18.31 -2.04 15.50
N GLU A 286 -17.75 -1.94 14.30
CA GLU A 286 -18.49 -1.74 13.06
C GLU A 286 -17.88 -2.57 11.94
N GLN A 287 -18.73 -3.10 11.07
CA GLN A 287 -18.34 -3.80 9.86
C GLN A 287 -19.22 -3.33 8.71
N LEU A 288 -18.61 -2.97 7.59
CA LEU A 288 -19.28 -2.48 6.39
C LEU A 288 -18.72 -3.18 5.16
N THR A 289 -19.57 -3.70 4.29
CA THR A 289 -19.17 -4.20 2.98
C THR A 289 -19.00 -3.05 1.99
N LEU A 290 -18.00 -3.12 1.11
CA LEU A 290 -17.67 -2.02 0.19
C LEU A 290 -18.40 -2.09 -1.17
N GLU A 291 -19.46 -2.89 -1.26
CA GLU A 291 -20.30 -2.93 -2.46
C GLU A 291 -21.08 -1.62 -2.58
N PRO A 292 -21.10 -0.94 -3.75
CA PRO A 292 -20.79 -1.45 -5.10
C PRO A 292 -19.37 -1.18 -5.63
N TYR A 293 -18.46 -0.60 -4.83
CA TYR A 293 -17.15 -0.15 -5.29
C TYR A 293 -16.14 -1.30 -5.44
N GLU A 294 -16.05 -2.17 -4.44
CA GLU A 294 -15.19 -3.35 -4.45
C GLU A 294 -15.97 -4.59 -4.01
N ARG A 295 -15.94 -5.64 -4.84
CA ARG A 295 -16.58 -6.94 -4.54
C ARG A 295 -15.77 -7.73 -3.54
N ASP A 296 -16.42 -8.48 -2.67
CA ASP A 296 -15.79 -9.35 -1.65
C ASP A 296 -14.84 -8.61 -0.69
N HIS A 297 -15.07 -7.32 -0.49
CA HIS A 297 -14.33 -6.48 0.45
C HIS A 297 -15.23 -6.01 1.59
N ALA A 298 -14.67 -6.01 2.80
CA ALA A 298 -15.29 -5.45 3.97
C ALA A 298 -14.29 -4.60 4.76
N VAL A 299 -14.74 -3.48 5.30
CA VAL A 299 -13.99 -2.69 6.26
C VAL A 299 -14.51 -2.98 7.65
N VAL A 300 -13.59 -3.28 8.57
CA VAL A 300 -13.89 -3.49 9.99
C VAL A 300 -13.22 -2.39 10.78
N VAL A 301 -13.99 -1.69 11.60
CA VAL A 301 -13.51 -0.67 12.54
C VAL A 301 -13.65 -1.20 13.95
N GLY A 302 -12.67 -0.92 14.78
CA GLY A 302 -12.74 -1.27 16.20
C GLY A 302 -11.79 -0.49 17.08
N ILE A 303 -11.80 -0.89 18.35
CA ILE A 303 -11.01 -0.30 19.42
C ILE A 303 -10.01 -1.32 19.97
N TYR A 304 -8.78 -0.89 20.14
CA TYR A 304 -7.71 -1.68 20.75
C TYR A 304 -7.72 -1.52 22.26
N ARG A 305 -7.76 -2.64 23.00
CA ARG A 305 -7.81 -2.66 24.48
C ARG A 305 -8.81 -1.63 25.02
N PRO A 306 -10.12 -1.84 24.78
CA PRO A 306 -11.15 -0.91 25.23
C PRO A 306 -11.01 -0.68 26.75
N PRO A 307 -11.17 0.56 27.22
CA PRO A 307 -11.15 0.83 28.65
C PRO A 307 -12.24 0.01 29.35
N PRO A 308 -12.01 -0.42 30.60
CA PRO A 308 -13.02 -1.11 31.37
C PRO A 308 -14.28 -0.25 31.44
N LYS A 309 -15.45 -0.85 31.16
CA LYS A 309 -16.72 -0.13 31.25
C LYS A 309 -16.84 0.47 32.66
N PRO A 310 -17.17 1.77 32.81
CA PRO A 310 -17.48 2.31 34.12
C PRO A 310 -18.64 1.48 34.71
N LYS A 311 -18.45 0.97 35.94
CA LYS A 311 -19.53 0.28 36.65
C LYS A 311 -20.68 1.28 36.75
N LYS A 312 -21.83 0.95 36.14
CA LYS A 312 -23.07 1.69 36.39
C LYS A 312 -23.28 1.68 37.91
N GLN A 313 -23.17 2.84 38.55
CA GLN A 313 -23.63 2.99 39.93
C GLN A 313 -25.14 2.75 39.87
N SER A 314 -25.59 1.61 40.42
CA SER A 314 -27.00 1.38 40.69
C SER A 314 -27.39 2.36 41.81
N THR A 315 -28.04 3.44 41.42
CA THR A 315 -28.91 4.22 42.32
C THR A 315 -30.11 3.40 42.69
#